data_AF-A0A5C5WX51-F1
#
_entry.id   AF-A0A5C5WX51-F1
#
_cell.length_a   1.000
_cell.length_b   1.000
_cell.length_c   1.000
_cell.angle_alpha   90.00
_cell.angle_beta   90.00
_cell.angle_gamma   90.00
#
_symmetry.space_group_name_H-M   'P 1'
#
loop_
_entity.id
_entity.type
_entity.pdbx_description
1 polymer ?
#
loop_
_entity_poly.entity_id
_entity_poly.type
_entity_poly.pdbx_seq_one_letter_code
_entity_poly.pdbx_strand_id
1 'polypeptide(L)'
;MSINQLICVCIILVAGCGSSDVASVSKPQVQVAFDLKSRSAFTIPASINLPSENPQNPGSNLQLAMYCPECDRWYPAPPLEQIHRTPGVGECRKHGTPLSFEGPLPEQSIPFLDENTAGTPEQEEKE
;
A
#
# COMPACT_ATOMS: atom_id res chain seq x y z
N MET A 1 -0.74 -0.74 75.53
CA MET A 1 -0.89 0.56 74.85
C MET A 1 -0.21 0.46 73.50
N SER A 2 -0.80 0.66 72.33
CA SER A 2 -2.17 0.49 71.84
C SER A 2 -1.99 0.35 70.33
N ILE A 3 -2.34 -0.83 69.81
CA ILE A 3 -2.41 -1.15 68.38
C ILE A 3 -3.85 -0.84 67.98
N ASN A 4 -4.08 0.14 67.12
CA ASN A 4 -5.35 0.34 66.41
C ASN A 4 -4.99 0.82 65.00
N GLN A 5 -5.06 -0.04 63.98
CA GLN A 5 -6.27 -0.26 63.16
C GLN A 5 -6.82 1.06 62.62
N LEU A 6 -6.36 1.47 61.45
CA LEU A 6 -7.25 2.07 60.46
C LEU A 6 -6.85 1.58 59.07
N ILE A 7 -7.50 0.48 58.70
CA ILE A 7 -7.58 -0.06 57.35
C ILE A 7 -8.31 0.98 56.51
N CYS A 8 -7.59 1.80 55.75
CA CYS A 8 -8.18 2.61 54.69
C CYS A 8 -7.90 1.91 53.35
N VAL A 9 -8.78 0.96 53.07
CA VAL A 9 -8.97 0.34 51.75
C VAL A 9 -9.35 1.45 50.76
N CYS A 10 -8.36 1.97 50.05
CA CYS A 10 -8.59 2.74 48.83
C CYS A 10 -8.52 1.76 47.66
N ILE A 11 -9.68 1.21 47.31
CA ILE A 11 -9.97 0.54 46.06
C ILE A 11 -9.66 1.54 44.95
N ILE A 12 -8.44 1.48 44.39
CA ILE A 12 -8.13 2.17 43.15
C ILE A 12 -8.84 1.36 42.06
N LEU A 13 -10.00 1.89 41.69
CA LEU A 13 -10.72 1.60 40.46
C LEU A 13 -9.70 1.49 39.32
N VAL A 14 -9.43 0.25 38.91
CA VAL A 14 -8.96 -0.05 37.56
C VAL A 14 -10.06 0.41 36.62
N ALA A 15 -10.01 1.70 36.26
CA ALA A 15 -10.69 2.22 35.09
C ALA A 15 -10.03 1.51 33.90
N GLY A 16 -10.58 0.36 33.55
CA GLY A 16 -10.37 -0.29 32.28
C GLY A 16 -10.80 0.68 31.19
N CYS A 17 -9.84 1.44 30.67
CA CYS A 17 -10.01 2.15 29.41
C CYS A 17 -9.89 1.12 28.28
N GLY A 18 -10.89 0.25 28.19
CA GLY A 18 -11.15 -0.53 26.98
C GLY A 18 -11.77 0.41 25.95
N SER A 19 -10.96 1.30 25.40
CA SER A 19 -11.38 2.12 24.26
C SER A 19 -10.98 1.41 22.99
N SER A 20 -11.99 0.73 22.46
CA SER A 20 -12.30 0.62 21.05
C SER A 20 -11.22 0.04 20.17
N ASP A 21 -11.45 -1.19 19.73
CA ASP A 21 -11.16 -1.61 18.37
C ASP A 21 -11.46 -0.45 17.43
N VAL A 22 -10.42 0.31 17.09
CA VAL A 22 -10.45 1.16 15.91
C VAL A 22 -10.58 0.14 14.81
N ALA A 23 -11.81 -0.02 14.31
CA ALA A 23 -12.05 -0.59 13.01
C ALA A 23 -11.06 0.11 12.09
N SER A 24 -9.95 -0.58 11.83
CA SER A 24 -8.95 -0.15 10.87
C SER A 24 -9.73 -0.15 9.58
N VAL A 25 -10.26 1.01 9.22
CA VAL A 25 -10.64 1.33 7.85
C VAL A 25 -9.34 1.16 7.12
N SER A 26 -9.09 -0.08 6.68
CA SER A 26 -7.89 -0.47 5.96
C SER A 26 -7.89 0.43 4.76
N LYS A 27 -7.10 1.51 4.82
CA LYS A 27 -6.83 2.34 3.65
C LYS A 27 -6.55 1.36 2.52
N PRO A 28 -7.21 1.50 1.36
CA PRO A 28 -6.95 0.61 0.25
C PRO A 28 -5.44 0.62 0.05
N GLN A 29 -4.81 -0.54 0.23
CA GLN A 29 -3.39 -0.66 -0.02
C GLN A 29 -3.24 -0.37 -1.50
N VAL A 30 -2.49 0.68 -1.83
CA VAL A 30 -2.21 1.08 -3.20
C VAL A 30 -0.72 0.85 -3.46
N GLN A 31 -0.40 0.53 -4.71
CA GLN A 31 0.96 0.44 -5.20
C GLN A 31 1.11 1.30 -6.46
N VAL A 32 2.34 1.53 -6.88
CA VAL A 32 2.62 2.35 -8.07
C VAL A 32 3.16 1.46 -9.19
N ALA A 33 2.53 1.57 -10.35
CA ALA A 33 3.00 0.96 -11.60
C ALA A 33 3.70 2.01 -12.47
N PHE A 34 4.65 1.57 -13.29
CA PHE A 34 5.37 2.38 -14.24
C PHE A 34 5.17 1.82 -15.65
N ASP A 35 4.72 2.65 -16.57
CA ASP A 35 4.58 2.34 -17.99
C ASP A 35 5.91 2.65 -18.70
N LEU A 36 6.56 1.62 -19.25
CA LEU A 36 7.88 1.77 -19.89
C LEU A 36 7.85 2.60 -21.19
N LYS A 37 6.71 2.63 -21.90
CA LYS A 37 6.56 3.33 -23.17
C LYS A 37 6.26 4.81 -22.94
N SER A 38 5.29 5.12 -22.08
CA SER A 38 4.93 6.51 -21.75
C SER A 38 5.83 7.13 -20.69
N ARG A 39 6.65 6.31 -20.00
CA ARG A 39 7.53 6.72 -18.89
C ARG A 39 6.78 7.42 -17.76
N SER A 40 5.55 6.99 -17.53
CA SER A 40 4.63 7.58 -16.56
C SER A 40 4.31 6.58 -15.46
N ALA A 41 4.09 7.11 -14.25
CA ALA A 41 3.71 6.32 -13.08
C ALA A 41 2.21 6.46 -12.82
N PHE A 42 1.61 5.38 -12.34
CA PHE A 42 0.17 5.28 -12.11
C PHE A 42 -0.10 4.60 -10.77
N THR A 43 -1.09 5.10 -10.04
CA THR A 43 -1.59 4.41 -8.84
C THR A 43 -2.51 3.27 -9.24
N ILE A 44 -2.30 2.12 -8.60
CA ILE A 44 -3.07 0.90 -8.83
C ILE A 44 -3.43 0.27 -7.47
N PRO A 45 -4.54 -0.48 -7.36
CA PRO A 45 -4.82 -1.24 -6.14
C PRO A 45 -3.71 -2.27 -5.86
N ALA A 46 -3.31 -2.47 -4.61
CA ALA A 46 -2.36 -3.53 -4.24
C ALA A 46 -3.02 -4.93 -4.22
N SER A 47 -4.36 -4.99 -4.26
CA SER A 47 -5.12 -6.24 -4.32
C SER A 47 -5.06 -6.92 -5.69
N ILE A 48 -4.66 -6.20 -6.74
CA ILE A 48 -4.57 -6.75 -8.09
C ILE A 48 -3.15 -7.24 -8.40
N ASN A 49 -3.07 -8.32 -9.15
CA ASN A 49 -1.83 -8.67 -9.82
C ASN A 49 -1.57 -7.64 -10.90
N LEU A 50 -0.37 -7.05 -10.93
CA LEU A 50 0.01 -6.09 -11.95
C LEU A 50 -0.02 -6.80 -13.33
N PRO A 51 -0.88 -6.39 -14.26
CA PRO A 51 -0.87 -6.99 -15.59
C PRO A 51 0.37 -6.55 -16.32
N SER A 52 0.89 -7.43 -17.18
CA SER A 52 2.07 -7.12 -18.00
C SER A 52 1.82 -5.98 -18.98
N GLU A 53 0.57 -5.69 -19.36
CA GLU A 53 0.21 -4.68 -20.36
C GLU A 53 -0.63 -3.55 -19.76
N ASN A 54 -0.41 -2.31 -20.23
CA ASN A 54 -1.22 -1.17 -19.87
C ASN A 54 -2.56 -1.18 -20.65
N PRO A 55 -3.73 -1.35 -20.00
CA PRO A 55 -5.02 -1.38 -20.69
C PRO A 55 -5.36 -0.06 -21.39
N GLN A 56 -4.80 1.06 -20.96
CA GLN A 56 -4.98 2.37 -21.60
C GLN A 56 -3.99 2.62 -22.75
N ASN A 57 -2.90 1.85 -22.83
CA ASN A 57 -1.84 2.01 -23.82
C ASN A 57 -1.38 0.65 -24.36
N PRO A 58 -2.11 0.09 -25.35
CA PRO A 58 -1.82 -1.23 -25.88
C PRO A 58 -0.37 -1.39 -26.36
N GLY A 59 0.20 -2.55 -26.05
CA GLY A 59 1.60 -2.89 -26.30
C GLY A 59 2.61 -2.18 -25.39
N SER A 60 2.16 -1.45 -24.36
CA SER A 60 3.07 -0.97 -23.32
C SER A 60 3.15 -1.93 -22.14
N ASN A 61 4.37 -2.13 -21.62
CA ASN A 61 4.62 -3.00 -20.50
C ASN A 61 4.57 -2.22 -19.17
N LEU A 62 3.77 -2.70 -18.23
CA LEU A 62 3.70 -2.16 -16.87
C LEU A 62 4.63 -2.94 -15.94
N GLN A 63 5.37 -2.22 -15.11
CA GLN A 63 6.21 -2.77 -14.06
C GLN A 63 5.88 -2.10 -12.73
N LEU A 64 6.18 -2.75 -11.61
CA LEU A 64 6.15 -2.05 -10.33
C LEU A 64 7.12 -0.87 -10.38
N ALA A 65 6.84 0.18 -9.62
CA ALA A 65 7.67 1.37 -9.57
C ALA A 65 8.37 1.51 -8.22
N MET A 66 9.57 2.08 -8.24
CA MET A 66 10.27 2.55 -7.06
C MET A 66 10.60 4.04 -7.19
N TYR A 67 10.43 4.79 -6.11
CA TYR A 67 10.62 6.21 -6.00
C TYR A 67 12.06 6.56 -5.59
N CYS A 68 12.59 7.62 -6.20
CA CYS A 68 13.83 8.26 -5.78
C CYS A 68 13.51 9.63 -5.17
N PRO A 69 13.82 9.86 -3.88
CA PRO A 69 13.55 11.14 -3.22
C PRO A 69 14.39 12.30 -3.77
N GLU A 70 15.62 12.03 -4.22
CA GLU A 70 16.51 13.04 -4.78
C GLU A 70 16.10 13.47 -6.20
N CYS A 71 15.46 12.57 -6.96
CA CYS A 71 14.94 12.90 -8.29
C CYS A 71 13.50 13.42 -8.27
N ASP A 72 12.80 13.25 -7.14
CA ASP A 72 11.36 13.41 -7.01
C ASP A 72 10.60 12.69 -8.14
N ARG A 73 10.94 11.41 -8.35
CA ARG A 73 10.43 10.64 -9.49
C ARG A 73 10.39 9.14 -9.24
N TRP A 74 9.37 8.51 -9.82
CA TRP A 74 9.21 7.06 -9.92
C TRP A 74 9.99 6.47 -11.10
N TYR A 75 10.59 5.30 -10.89
CA TYR A 75 11.36 4.52 -11.83
C TYR A 75 10.84 3.08 -11.89
N PRO A 76 11.02 2.36 -13.01
CA PRO A 76 10.67 0.95 -13.05
C PRO A 76 11.50 0.16 -12.05
N ALA A 77 10.81 -0.65 -11.24
CA ALA A 77 11.41 -1.58 -10.31
C ALA A 77 12.11 -2.69 -11.12
N PRO A 78 13.38 -2.97 -10.84
CA PRO A 78 14.04 -4.13 -11.42
C PRO A 78 13.42 -5.43 -10.89
N PRO A 79 13.53 -6.55 -11.63
CA PRO A 79 13.13 -7.86 -11.16
C PRO A 79 13.75 -8.20 -9.80
N LEU A 80 12.98 -8.82 -8.90
CA LEU A 80 13.42 -9.17 -7.56
C LEU A 80 14.70 -10.04 -7.57
N GLU A 81 14.82 -10.96 -8.53
CA GLU A 81 16.02 -11.78 -8.68
C GLU A 81 17.27 -10.94 -8.97
N GLN A 82 17.13 -9.83 -9.71
CA GLN A 82 18.25 -8.93 -10.00
C GLN A 82 18.64 -8.10 -8.78
N ILE A 83 17.65 -7.62 -8.01
CA ILE A 83 17.89 -6.86 -6.77
C ILE A 83 18.78 -7.65 -5.80
N HIS A 84 18.53 -8.95 -5.65
CA HIS A 84 19.29 -9.78 -4.71
C HIS A 84 20.67 -10.23 -5.23
N ARG A 85 20.89 -10.23 -6.55
CA ARG A 85 22.11 -10.78 -7.17
C ARG A 85 23.10 -9.72 -7.63
N THR A 86 22.62 -8.51 -7.88
CA THR A 86 23.45 -7.44 -8.47
C THR A 86 23.42 -6.21 -7.56
N PRO A 87 24.55 -5.90 -6.89
CA PRO A 87 24.67 -4.70 -6.08
C PRO A 87 24.31 -3.44 -6.87
N GLY A 88 23.60 -2.51 -6.23
CA GLY A 88 23.22 -1.22 -6.82
C GLY A 88 22.05 -1.26 -7.82
N VAL A 89 21.46 -2.42 -8.13
CA VAL A 89 20.30 -2.48 -9.04
C VAL A 89 19.06 -1.80 -8.46
N GLY A 90 18.91 -1.82 -7.13
CA GLY A 90 17.86 -1.09 -6.41
C GLY A 90 18.19 0.38 -6.12
N GLU A 91 19.24 0.94 -6.71
CA GLU A 91 19.67 2.33 -6.47
C GLU A 91 19.37 3.24 -7.66
N CYS A 92 19.19 4.52 -7.37
CA CYS A 92 19.04 5.54 -8.40
C CYS A 92 20.34 5.68 -9.19
N ARG A 93 20.28 5.49 -10.51
CA ARG A 93 21.44 5.61 -11.41
C ARG A 93 22.12 6.99 -11.40
N LYS A 94 21.42 8.04 -10.95
CA LYS A 94 21.95 9.40 -10.91
C LYS A 94 22.64 9.74 -9.59
N HIS A 95 22.08 9.29 -8.47
CA HIS A 95 22.50 9.71 -7.13
C HIS A 95 23.13 8.58 -6.30
N GLY A 96 23.00 7.32 -6.73
CA GLY A 96 23.44 6.15 -5.97
C GLY A 96 22.61 5.89 -4.70
N THR A 97 21.48 6.58 -4.54
CA THR A 97 20.61 6.41 -3.37
C THR A 97 19.67 5.23 -3.55
N PRO A 98 19.39 4.43 -2.50
CA PRO A 98 18.37 3.38 -2.56
C PRO A 98 17.01 3.92 -3.01
N LEU A 99 16.35 3.20 -3.90
CA LEU A 99 14.97 3.48 -4.29
C LEU A 99 14.01 2.86 -3.27
N SER A 100 12.81 3.42 -3.13
CA SER A 100 11.78 2.93 -2.21
C SER A 100 10.47 2.59 -2.94
N PHE A 101 9.69 1.63 -2.45
CA PHE A 101 8.31 1.43 -2.91
C PHE A 101 7.34 2.48 -2.34
N GLU A 102 7.81 3.27 -1.37
CA GLU A 102 7.07 4.36 -0.75
C GLU A 102 7.45 5.70 -1.39
N GLY A 103 6.45 6.55 -1.61
CA GLY A 103 6.63 7.86 -2.21
C GLY A 103 5.30 8.59 -2.43
N PRO A 104 5.33 9.79 -3.02
CA PRO A 104 4.13 10.52 -3.39
C PRO A 104 3.34 9.71 -4.42
N LEU A 105 2.04 9.54 -4.19
CA LEU A 105 1.16 8.85 -5.15
C LEU A 105 1.06 9.69 -6.43
N PRO A 106 1.23 9.08 -7.61
CA PRO A 106 0.94 9.75 -8.87
C PRO A 106 -0.52 10.23 -8.92
N GLU A 107 -0.76 11.36 -9.58
CA GLU A 107 -2.12 11.89 -9.76
C GLU A 107 -2.99 11.01 -10.67
N GLN A 108 -2.35 10.16 -11.49
CA GLN A 108 -3.02 9.33 -12.49
C GLN A 108 -3.25 7.92 -11.94
N SER A 109 -4.43 7.37 -12.21
CA SER A 109 -4.78 5.97 -11.90
C SER A 109 -5.18 5.22 -13.17
N ILE A 110 -4.82 3.95 -13.26
CA ILE A 110 -5.28 3.07 -14.34
C ILE A 110 -6.47 2.24 -13.81
N PRO A 111 -7.63 2.25 -14.48
CA PRO A 111 -8.74 1.38 -14.12
C PRO A 111 -8.39 -0.06 -14.51
N PHE A 112 -8.15 -0.91 -13.52
CA PHE A 112 -8.14 -2.36 -13.74
C PHE A 112 -9.54 -2.86 -13.42
N LEU A 113 -10.14 -3.54 -14.39
CA LEU A 113 -11.40 -4.23 -14.15
C LEU A 113 -11.07 -5.42 -13.25
N ASP A 114 -11.44 -5.31 -11.98
CA ASP A 114 -11.52 -6.47 -11.12
C ASP A 114 -12.56 -7.42 -11.74
N GLU A 115 -12.11 -8.54 -12.31
CA GLU A 115 -12.99 -9.59 -12.86
C GLU A 115 -13.99 -10.12 -11.82
N ASN A 116 -13.79 -9.78 -10.54
CA ASN A 116 -14.66 -10.10 -9.40
C ASN A 116 -15.77 -9.06 -9.12
N THR A 117 -15.91 -7.98 -9.91
CA THR A 117 -17.05 -7.03 -9.79
C THR A 117 -18.16 -7.35 -10.81
N ALA A 118 -18.32 -8.62 -11.16
CA ALA A 118 -19.44 -9.11 -11.96
C ALA A 118 -20.14 -10.24 -11.19
N GLY A 119 -20.88 -9.89 -10.13
CA GLY A 119 -21.51 -10.93 -9.31
C GLY A 119 -22.36 -10.43 -8.15
N THR A 120 -23.43 -9.68 -8.41
CA THR A 120 -24.68 -9.87 -7.67
C THR A 120 -25.83 -9.55 -8.62
N PRO A 121 -26.51 -10.53 -9.22
CA PRO A 121 -27.86 -10.28 -9.67
C PRO A 121 -28.70 -9.98 -8.42
N GLU A 122 -29.24 -8.77 -8.34
CA GLU A 122 -30.37 -8.47 -7.46
C GLU A 122 -31.45 -9.52 -7.73
N GLN A 123 -31.58 -10.49 -6.83
CA GLN A 123 -32.80 -11.27 -6.74
C GLN A 123 -33.84 -10.36 -6.09
N GLU A 124 -34.56 -9.64 -6.95
CA GLU A 124 -35.85 -9.04 -6.64
C GLU A 124 -36.85 -10.19 -6.40
N GLU A 125 -36.85 -10.72 -5.18
CA GLU A 125 -37.93 -11.53 -4.64
C GLU A 125 -39.07 -10.59 -4.23
N LYS A 126 -40.04 -10.36 -5.12
CA LYS A 126 -41.39 -9.97 -4.74
C LYS A 126 -42.40 -10.15 -5.88
N GLU A 127 -43.12 -11.27 -5.88
CA GLU A 127 -44.58 -11.35 -5.64
C GLU A 127 -45.07 -12.80 -5.70
#